data_AF-A0A961KY27-F1
#
_entry.id   AF-A0A961KY27-F1
#
_cell.length_a   1.000
_cell.length_b   1.000
_cell.length_c   1.000
_cell.angle_alpha   90.00
_cell.angle_beta   90.00
_cell.angle_gamma   90.00
#
_symmetry.space_group_name_H-M   'P 1'
#
loop_
_entity.id
_entity.type
_entity.pdbx_description
1 polymer ?
#
loop_
_entity_poly.entity_id
_entity_poly.type
_entity_poly.pdbx_seq_one_letter_code
_entity_poly.pdbx_strand_id
1 'polypeptide(L)' 'MSETVKNKGGRPAVNATPVTVRIPPELLRALDRARERDAEDLTRPEAVRRALADWLRERDYLKE' A
#
# COMPACT_ATOMS: atom_id res chain seq x y z
N MET A 1 -20.70 -9.10 -20.58
CA MET A 1 -21.33 -8.38 -19.46
C MET A 1 -20.23 -7.59 -18.77
N SER A 2 -20.04 -6.35 -19.19
CA SER A 2 -19.01 -5.45 -18.68
C SER A 2 -19.74 -4.20 -18.20
N GLU A 3 -20.28 -4.27 -16.99
CA GLU A 3 -20.95 -3.13 -16.38
C GLU A 3 -19.90 -2.26 -15.71
N THR A 4 -19.33 -1.34 -16.48
CA THR A 4 -18.45 -0.30 -15.97
C THR A 4 -19.29 0.73 -15.22
N VAL A 5 -19.33 0.60 -13.89
CA VAL A 5 -19.98 1.56 -12.99
C VAL A 5 -19.29 2.91 -13.10
N LYS A 6 -20.12 3.92 -13.34
CA LYS A 6 -19.82 5.33 -13.63
C LYS A 6 -18.76 5.93 -12.69
N ASN A 7 -17.66 6.43 -13.26
CA ASN A 7 -16.57 7.12 -12.59
C ASN A 7 -17.06 8.31 -11.75
N LYS A 8 -16.90 8.21 -10.43
CA LYS A 8 -17.14 9.29 -9.46
C LYS A 8 -15.85 9.49 -8.64
N GLY A 9 -14.79 9.98 -9.29
CA GLY A 9 -13.58 10.50 -8.64
C GLY A 9 -12.73 9.55 -7.77
N GLY A 10 -12.98 8.24 -7.77
CA GLY A 10 -12.15 7.26 -7.08
C GLY A 10 -11.17 6.56 -8.03
N ARG A 11 -9.93 6.30 -7.57
CA ARG A 11 -8.98 5.42 -8.27
C ARG A 11 -9.68 4.07 -8.52
N PRO A 12 -9.72 3.57 -9.77
CA PRO A 12 -10.43 2.34 -10.10
C PRO A 12 -10.06 1.21 -9.14
N ALA A 13 -11.07 0.54 -8.59
CA ALA A 13 -10.93 -0.57 -7.66
C ALA A 13 -10.43 -1.82 -8.40
N VAL A 14 -9.18 -1.79 -8.84
CA VAL A 14 -8.51 -2.99 -9.35
C VAL A 14 -8.02 -3.79 -8.14
N ASN A 15 -8.81 -4.77 -7.70
CA ASN A 15 -8.43 -5.82 -6.73
C ASN A 15 -7.88 -5.36 -5.37
N ALA A 16 -8.31 -4.22 -4.83
CA ALA A 16 -7.88 -3.78 -3.50
C ALA A 16 -8.98 -3.02 -2.75
N THR A 17 -9.08 -3.27 -1.44
CA THR A 17 -9.97 -2.54 -0.52
C THR A 17 -9.18 -1.42 0.17
N PRO A 18 -9.69 -0.17 0.22
CA PRO A 18 -9.02 0.91 0.92
C PRO A 18 -8.99 0.66 2.44
N VAL A 19 -7.83 0.87 3.06
CA VAL A 19 -7.62 0.78 4.50
C VAL A 19 -7.21 2.15 5.02
N THR A 20 -8.11 2.82 5.76
CA THR A 20 -7.86 4.16 6.31
C THR A 20 -7.32 4.07 7.73
N VAL A 21 -6.01 4.27 7.89
CA VAL A 21 -5.33 4.24 9.21
C VAL A 21 -4.55 5.54 9.40
N ARG A 22 -4.56 6.07 10.63
CA ARG A 22 -3.71 7.21 11.00
C ARG A 22 -2.32 6.71 11.35
N ILE A 23 -1.33 7.10 10.55
CA ILE A 23 0.08 6.78 10.79
C ILE A 23 0.75 7.96 11.50
N PRO A 24 1.41 7.75 12.65
CA PRO A 24 2.22 8.77 13.33
C PRO A 24 3.27 9.39 12.40
N PRO A 25 3.61 10.69 12.58
CA PRO A 25 4.52 11.40 11.68
C PRO A 25 5.94 10.82 11.69
N GLU A 26 6.39 10.27 12.80
CA GLU A 26 7.70 9.60 12.92
C GLU A 26 7.80 8.36 12.01
N LEU A 27 6.77 7.52 12.01
CA LEU A 27 6.69 6.33 11.16
C LEU A 27 6.57 6.70 9.69
N LEU A 28 5.79 7.75 9.38
CA LEU A 28 5.67 8.23 8.01
C LEU A 28 7.01 8.74 7.46
N ARG A 29 7.80 9.44 8.28
CA ARG A 29 9.15 9.89 7.91
C ARG A 29 10.11 8.72 7.70
N ALA A 30 10.06 7.71 8.55
CA ALA A 30 10.89 6.51 8.40
C ALA A 30 10.55 5.76 7.10
N LEU A 31 9.25 5.64 6.79
CA LEU A 31 8.79 5.05 5.54
C LEU A 31 9.26 5.84 4.31
N ASP A 32 9.25 7.17 4.37
CA ASP A 32 9.72 8.01 3.27
C ASP A 32 11.22 7.81 3.00
N ARG A 33 12.03 7.75 4.05
CA ARG A 33 13.47 7.44 3.92
C ARG A 33 13.73 6.05 3.33
N ALA A 34 12.92 5.06 3.71
CA ALA A 34 13.00 3.72 3.12
C ALA A 34 12.70 3.77 1.61
N ARG A 35 11.70 4.56 1.20
CA ARG A 35 11.36 4.76 -0.21
C ARG A 35 12.50 5.38 -1.01
N GLU A 36 13.14 6.42 -0.47
CA GLU A 36 14.29 7.09 -1.10
C GLU A 36 15.48 6.13 -1.34
N ARG A 37 15.61 5.09 -0.50
CA ARG A 37 16.73 4.16 -0.54
C ARG A 37 16.51 2.96 -1.48
N ASP A 38 15.27 2.50 -1.60
CA ASP A 38 14.92 1.25 -2.30
C ASP A 38 14.60 1.43 -3.81
N ALA A 39 14.03 2.57 -4.24
CA ALA A 39 13.82 2.89 -5.66
C ALA A 39 13.20 4.29 -5.86
N GLU A 40 13.61 4.98 -6.95
CA GLU A 40 13.13 6.31 -7.33
C GLU A 40 11.60 6.40 -7.56
N ASP A 41 10.94 5.27 -7.88
CA ASP A 41 9.52 5.22 -8.24
C ASP A 41 8.60 4.54 -7.19
N LEU A 42 9.13 4.16 -6.02
CA LEU A 42 8.31 3.45 -5.03
C LEU A 42 7.30 4.42 -4.40
N THR A 43 6.00 4.32 -4.71
CA THR A 43 4.96 5.20 -4.11
C THR A 43 4.71 4.90 -2.62
N ARG A 44 4.23 5.88 -1.84
CA ARG A 44 3.87 5.65 -0.40
C ARG A 44 2.94 4.46 -0.18
N PRO A 45 1.83 4.31 -0.92
CA PRO A 45 0.96 3.15 -0.74
C PRO A 45 1.66 1.84 -1.11
N GLU A 46 2.57 1.84 -2.09
CA GLU A 46 3.33 0.63 -2.42
C GLU A 46 4.31 0.22 -1.33
N ALA A 47 5.01 1.20 -0.74
CA ALA A 47 5.90 0.95 0.39
C ALA A 47 5.14 0.36 1.59
N VAL A 48 3.95 0.87 1.89
CA VAL A 48 3.07 0.30 2.94
C VAL A 48 2.68 -1.14 2.58
N ARG A 49 2.30 -1.43 1.33
CA ARG A 49 1.94 -2.80 0.91
C ARG A 49 3.10 -3.77 1.06
N ARG A 50 4.31 -3.37 0.63
CA ARG A 50 5.52 -4.21 0.77
C ARG A 50 5.84 -4.48 2.24
N ALA A 51 5.85 -3.44 3.08
CA ALA A 51 6.12 -3.58 4.51
C ALA A 51 5.07 -4.47 5.21
N LEU A 52 3.79 -4.33 4.85
CA LEU A 52 2.74 -5.17 5.40
C LEU A 52 2.87 -6.62 4.95
N ALA A 53 3.16 -6.87 3.66
CA ALA A 53 3.32 -8.20 3.13
C ALA A 53 4.52 -8.93 3.76
N ASP A 54 5.64 -8.21 3.94
CA ASP A 54 6.83 -8.71 4.62
C ASP A 54 6.51 -9.09 6.08
N TRP A 55 5.93 -8.17 6.84
CA TRP A 55 5.52 -8.40 8.24
C TRP A 55 4.55 -9.59 8.40
N LEU A 56 3.64 -9.79 7.44
CA LEU A 56 2.70 -10.92 7.45
C LEU A 56 3.38 -12.25 7.11
N ARG A 57 4.33 -12.26 6.17
CA ARG A 57 5.11 -13.45 5.79
C ARG A 57 6.02 -13.91 6.92
N GLU A 58 6.72 -12.99 7.56
CA GLU A 58 7.58 -13.29 8.72
C GLU A 58 6.82 -13.98 9.87
N ARG A 59 5.50 -13.80 9.92
CA ARG A 59 4.61 -14.33 10.96
C ARG A 59 3.77 -15.53 10.50
N ASP A 60 4.01 -16.05 9.29
CA ASP A 60 3.24 -17.13 8.66
C ASP A 60 1.74 -16.80 8.46
N TYR A 61 1.36 -15.51 8.47
CA TYR A 61 -0.02 -15.08 8.19
C TYR A 61 -0.32 -14.96 6.69
N LEU A 62 0.72 -14.89 5.86
CA LEU A 62 0.63 -14.87 4.41
C LEU A 62 1.59 -15.93 3.87
N LYS A 63 1.06 -17.03 3.33
CA LYS A 63 1.85 -18.06 2.66
C LYS A 63 2.20 -17.60 1.23
N GLU A 64 3.40 -17.97 0.77
CA GLU A 64 3.91 -17.68 -0.59
C GLU A 64 2.97 -18.19 -1.70
#